data_AF-A0A5B6YJ69-F1
#
_entry.id   AF-A0A5B6YJ69-F1
#
_cell.length_a   1.000
_cell.length_b   1.000
_cell.length_c   1.000
_cell.angle_alpha   90.00
_cell.angle_beta   90.00
_cell.angle_gamma   90.00
#
_symmetry.space_group_name_H-M   'P 1'
#
loop_
_entity.id
_entity.type
_entity.pdbx_description
1 polymer ?
#
loop_
_entity_poly.entity_id
_entity_poly.type
_entity_poly.pdbx_seq_one_letter_code
_entity_poly.pdbx_strand_id
1 'polypeptide(L)'
;GNRMNVGTIRGGARAFKLDALLKLADVKGTDGKTTLLHFVVQEIVKLEGIRVSESIMGKINQKGKSKNAEEREEDYRRMGLELVSGLSTELCNVKKTATIDLDVLASSVSNLSNEMAKLQHLVCKDLCVDEKSGNFVHSMRSFLGYAEKNIKELQEDEDRVLLHVREITEYFHGDVSKEEANPLRIFVIVRDFLGMLDRVCKELRSFKVPSSPNPLSPFG
;
A
#
# COMPACT_ATOMS: atom_id res chain seq x y z
N GLY A 1 -0.23 -21.66 2.18
CA GLY A 1 -1.00 -21.32 3.40
C GLY A 1 -1.20 -22.55 4.29
N ASN A 2 -2.27 -22.60 5.09
CA ASN A 2 -2.49 -23.61 6.14
C ASN A 2 -2.29 -25.07 5.71
N ARG A 3 -2.79 -25.49 4.54
CA ARG A 3 -2.63 -26.87 4.01
C ARG A 3 -1.16 -27.30 3.85
N MET A 4 -0.24 -26.35 3.61
CA MET A 4 1.20 -26.61 3.46
C MET A 4 1.96 -26.60 4.81
N ASN A 5 1.30 -26.23 5.91
CA ASN A 5 1.92 -26.04 7.23
C ASN A 5 1.28 -26.97 8.29
N VAL A 6 0.51 -27.98 7.86
CA VAL A 6 -0.09 -28.99 8.74
C VAL A 6 1.00 -29.69 9.56
N GLY A 7 0.79 -29.86 10.87
CA GLY A 7 1.78 -30.44 11.79
C GLY A 7 2.90 -29.48 12.24
N THR A 8 2.96 -28.25 11.71
CA THR A 8 3.93 -27.22 12.13
C THR A 8 3.28 -26.15 13.00
N ILE A 9 4.11 -25.34 13.69
CA ILE A 9 3.66 -24.14 14.43
C ILE A 9 3.01 -23.05 13.56
N ARG A 10 3.02 -23.19 12.23
CA ARG A 10 2.36 -22.29 11.26
C ARG A 10 1.08 -22.90 10.67
N GLY A 11 0.69 -24.11 11.10
CA GLY A 11 -0.55 -24.76 10.71
C GLY A 11 -1.75 -24.20 11.45
N GLY A 12 -2.92 -24.18 10.80
CA GLY A 12 -4.18 -23.74 11.42
C GLY A 12 -4.25 -22.24 11.77
N ALA A 13 -3.35 -21.41 11.22
CA ALA A 13 -3.34 -19.97 11.47
C ALA A 13 -4.63 -19.31 10.97
N ARG A 14 -5.24 -18.45 11.81
CA ARG A 14 -6.46 -17.68 11.46
C ARG A 14 -6.16 -16.44 10.61
N ALA A 15 -4.96 -15.87 10.75
CA ALA A 15 -4.49 -14.68 10.04
C ALA A 15 -2.95 -14.69 9.96
N PHE A 16 -2.35 -13.73 9.26
CA PHE A 16 -0.89 -13.51 9.20
C PHE A 16 -0.57 -12.01 9.08
N LYS A 17 0.52 -11.54 9.71
CA LYS A 17 1.01 -10.15 9.53
C LYS A 17 1.50 -9.94 8.09
N LEU A 18 1.34 -8.73 7.53
CA LEU A 18 1.65 -8.46 6.11
C LEU A 18 3.11 -8.74 5.71
N ASP A 19 4.08 -8.72 6.62
CA ASP A 19 5.48 -9.13 6.37
C ASP A 19 5.62 -10.59 5.86
N ALA A 20 4.59 -11.42 6.02
CA ALA A 20 4.55 -12.76 5.42
C ALA A 20 4.35 -12.72 3.89
N LEU A 21 3.77 -11.65 3.34
CA LEU A 21 3.64 -11.45 1.88
C LEU A 21 5.00 -11.31 1.19
N LEU A 22 5.95 -10.64 1.85
CA LEU A 22 7.32 -10.47 1.34
C LEU A 22 8.01 -11.83 1.14
N LYS A 23 7.71 -12.79 2.02
CA LYS A 23 8.32 -14.14 2.06
C LYS A 23 7.75 -15.10 1.01
N LEU A 24 6.74 -14.69 0.25
CA LEU A 24 6.17 -15.50 -0.85
C LEU A 24 7.11 -15.61 -2.05
N ALA A 25 8.06 -14.67 -2.22
CA ALA A 25 9.09 -14.74 -3.24
C ALA A 25 10.27 -15.65 -2.85
N ASP A 26 10.53 -15.82 -1.55
CA ASP A 26 11.66 -16.62 -1.03
C ASP A 26 11.42 -18.13 -1.17
N VAL A 27 10.16 -18.56 -0.99
CA VAL A 27 9.76 -19.97 -1.09
C VAL A 27 9.73 -20.39 -2.57
N LYS A 28 10.67 -21.24 -2.98
CA LYS A 28 10.80 -21.77 -4.34
C LYS A 28 10.27 -23.19 -4.48
N GLY A 29 9.80 -23.53 -5.68
CA GLY A 29 9.50 -24.91 -6.07
C GLY A 29 10.75 -25.70 -6.43
N THR A 30 10.56 -26.97 -6.78
CA THR A 30 11.64 -27.92 -7.14
C THR A 30 12.45 -27.54 -8.39
N ASP A 31 11.97 -26.59 -9.21
CA ASP A 31 12.67 -26.05 -10.36
C ASP A 31 13.72 -24.96 -10.02
N GLY A 32 13.74 -24.48 -8.77
CA GLY A 32 14.59 -23.40 -8.30
C GLY A 32 14.28 -22.01 -8.90
N LYS A 33 13.20 -21.88 -9.68
CA LYS A 33 12.83 -20.67 -10.45
C LYS A 33 11.45 -20.16 -10.02
N THR A 34 10.44 -21.01 -10.10
CA THR A 34 9.06 -20.68 -9.75
C THR A 34 8.94 -20.50 -8.24
N THR A 35 8.31 -19.42 -7.80
CA THR A 35 8.12 -19.10 -6.38
C THR A 35 6.68 -19.36 -5.92
N LEU A 36 6.44 -19.39 -4.62
CA LEU A 36 5.07 -19.47 -4.07
C LEU A 36 4.23 -18.25 -4.49
N LEU A 37 4.85 -17.08 -4.66
CA LEU A 37 4.19 -15.90 -5.23
C LEU A 37 3.76 -16.14 -6.69
N HIS A 38 4.58 -16.76 -7.53
CA HIS A 38 4.20 -17.12 -8.90
C HIS A 38 2.94 -18.00 -8.93
N PHE A 39 2.92 -19.06 -8.12
CA PHE A 39 1.78 -19.97 -8.04
C PHE A 39 0.49 -19.26 -7.55
N VAL A 40 0.61 -18.43 -6.50
CA VAL A 40 -0.52 -17.66 -5.96
C VAL A 40 -1.05 -16.67 -6.99
N VAL A 41 -0.18 -15.92 -7.68
CA VAL A 41 -0.59 -14.96 -8.71
C VAL A 41 -1.22 -15.66 -9.91
N GLN A 42 -0.68 -16.80 -10.36
CA GLN A 42 -1.25 -17.57 -11.47
C GLN A 42 -2.67 -18.08 -11.19
N GLU A 43 -2.93 -18.59 -9.98
CA GLU A 43 -4.28 -19.08 -9.64
C GLU A 43 -5.27 -17.93 -9.44
N ILE A 44 -4.84 -16.78 -8.89
CA ILE A 44 -5.67 -15.56 -8.83
C ILE A 44 -6.00 -15.09 -10.26
N VAL A 45 -4.99 -14.92 -11.13
CA VAL A 45 -5.18 -14.53 -12.55
C VAL A 45 -6.20 -15.44 -13.26
N LYS A 46 -6.16 -16.74 -13.02
CA LYS A 46 -7.13 -17.69 -13.56
C LYS A 46 -8.55 -17.47 -13.02
N LEU A 47 -8.70 -17.28 -11.70
CA LEU A 47 -10.00 -17.08 -11.04
C LEU A 47 -10.65 -15.73 -11.42
N GLU A 48 -9.92 -14.61 -11.29
CA GLU A 48 -10.47 -13.29 -11.62
C GLU A 48 -10.76 -13.17 -13.13
N GLY A 49 -9.96 -13.85 -13.97
CA GLY A 49 -10.15 -13.96 -15.41
C GLY A 49 -11.44 -14.68 -15.82
N ILE A 50 -11.74 -15.83 -15.18
CA ILE A 50 -13.03 -16.52 -15.32
C ILE A 50 -14.17 -15.60 -14.90
N ARG A 51 -14.10 -15.03 -13.68
CA ARG A 51 -15.15 -14.19 -13.09
C ARG A 51 -15.51 -12.99 -13.98
N VAL A 52 -14.51 -12.31 -14.56
CA VAL A 52 -14.77 -11.17 -15.44
C VAL A 52 -15.23 -11.62 -16.83
N SER A 53 -14.81 -12.79 -17.33
CA SER A 53 -15.43 -13.36 -18.53
C SER A 53 -16.90 -13.70 -18.32
N GLU A 54 -17.29 -14.26 -17.18
CA GLU A 54 -18.69 -14.54 -16.85
C GLU A 54 -19.51 -13.24 -16.74
N SER A 55 -18.96 -12.21 -16.09
CA SER A 55 -19.60 -10.89 -15.95
C SER A 55 -19.78 -10.13 -17.27
N ILE A 56 -18.93 -10.39 -18.27
CA ILE A 56 -19.05 -9.82 -19.63
C ILE A 56 -19.95 -10.69 -20.50
N MET A 57 -19.73 -12.01 -20.53
CA MET A 57 -20.42 -12.94 -21.42
C MET A 57 -21.85 -13.24 -20.98
N GLY A 58 -22.17 -13.11 -19.69
CA GLY A 58 -23.55 -13.10 -19.20
C GLY A 58 -24.36 -11.87 -19.64
N LYS A 59 -23.72 -10.82 -20.15
CA LYS A 59 -24.38 -9.63 -20.72
C LYS A 59 -24.44 -9.64 -22.25
N ILE A 60 -23.54 -10.38 -22.91
CA ILE A 60 -23.45 -10.47 -24.37
C ILE A 60 -24.03 -11.81 -24.82
N ASN A 61 -25.30 -11.78 -25.21
CA ASN A 61 -26.08 -12.97 -25.59
C ASN A 61 -25.35 -13.80 -26.68
N GLN A 62 -25.23 -15.11 -26.47
CA GLN A 62 -24.20 -15.95 -27.14
C GLN A 62 -24.40 -16.05 -28.66
N LYS A 63 -23.62 -15.29 -29.44
CA LYS A 63 -23.71 -15.33 -30.91
C LYS A 63 -22.38 -15.04 -31.65
N GLY A 64 -21.28 -15.65 -31.20
CA GLY A 64 -19.97 -15.46 -31.84
C GLY A 64 -18.93 -16.55 -31.56
N LYS A 65 -18.79 -17.48 -32.52
CA LYS A 65 -17.74 -18.53 -32.66
C LYS A 65 -17.53 -19.50 -31.47
N SER A 66 -17.49 -20.80 -31.78
CA SER A 66 -17.00 -21.83 -30.88
C SER A 66 -15.48 -21.72 -30.72
N LYS A 67 -15.01 -20.84 -29.83
CA LYS A 67 -13.60 -20.85 -29.40
C LYS A 67 -13.24 -22.20 -28.81
N ASN A 68 -12.02 -22.68 -29.08
CA ASN A 68 -11.52 -23.89 -28.45
C ASN A 68 -11.22 -23.65 -26.94
N ALA A 69 -10.85 -24.71 -26.22
CA ALA A 69 -10.58 -24.58 -24.77
C ALA A 69 -9.35 -23.70 -24.47
N GLU A 70 -8.33 -23.76 -25.34
CA GLU A 70 -7.03 -23.11 -25.17
C GLU A 70 -7.11 -21.59 -25.41
N GLU A 71 -7.82 -21.16 -26.47
CA GLU A 71 -8.16 -19.75 -26.75
C GLU A 71 -8.93 -19.12 -25.60
N ARG A 72 -9.87 -19.88 -25.02
CA ARG A 72 -10.68 -19.45 -23.88
C ARG A 72 -9.83 -19.29 -22.62
N GLU A 73 -8.97 -20.26 -22.33
CA GLU A 73 -8.02 -20.17 -21.21
C GLU A 73 -7.03 -19.01 -21.39
N GLU A 74 -6.56 -18.75 -22.61
CA GLU A 74 -5.71 -17.60 -22.91
C GLU A 74 -6.42 -16.25 -22.72
N ASP A 75 -7.68 -16.12 -23.13
CA ASP A 75 -8.46 -14.93 -22.86
C ASP A 75 -8.67 -14.72 -21.35
N TYR A 76 -9.00 -15.78 -20.59
CA TYR A 76 -9.13 -15.70 -19.13
C TYR A 76 -7.81 -15.26 -18.48
N ARG A 77 -6.70 -15.91 -18.86
CA ARG A 77 -5.34 -15.57 -18.39
C ARG A 77 -5.00 -14.11 -18.68
N ARG A 78 -5.30 -13.61 -19.88
CA ARG A 78 -5.06 -12.20 -20.26
C ARG A 78 -5.90 -11.26 -19.39
N MET A 79 -7.20 -11.52 -19.27
CA MET A 79 -8.13 -10.68 -18.53
C MET A 79 -7.78 -10.59 -17.03
N GLY A 80 -7.49 -11.72 -16.40
CA GLY A 80 -7.06 -11.74 -14.99
C GLY A 80 -5.71 -11.07 -14.77
N LEU A 81 -4.77 -11.20 -15.71
CA LEU A 81 -3.44 -10.62 -15.60
C LEU A 81 -3.46 -9.10 -15.74
N GLU A 82 -4.34 -8.54 -16.57
CA GLU A 82 -4.60 -7.10 -16.58
C GLU A 82 -5.14 -6.61 -15.23
N LEU A 83 -6.18 -7.27 -14.68
CA LEU A 83 -6.79 -6.92 -13.39
C LEU A 83 -5.78 -6.97 -12.24
N VAL A 84 -5.02 -8.06 -12.12
CA VAL A 84 -4.01 -8.23 -11.05
C VAL A 84 -2.85 -7.24 -11.22
N SER A 85 -2.50 -6.84 -12.44
CA SER A 85 -1.56 -5.73 -12.66
C SER A 85 -2.14 -4.36 -12.32
N GLY A 86 -3.47 -4.19 -12.39
CA GLY A 86 -4.20 -2.97 -12.06
C GLY A 86 -4.11 -2.56 -10.59
N LEU A 87 -4.00 -3.53 -9.67
CA LEU A 87 -3.83 -3.29 -8.22
C LEU A 87 -2.64 -2.37 -7.91
N SER A 88 -1.59 -2.44 -8.74
CA SER A 88 -0.38 -1.62 -8.68
C SER A 88 -0.64 -0.12 -8.93
N THR A 89 -1.70 0.18 -9.70
CA THR A 89 -2.20 1.53 -10.01
C THR A 89 -3.24 1.98 -8.98
N GLU A 90 -4.15 1.11 -8.56
CA GLU A 90 -5.14 1.41 -7.51
C GLU A 90 -4.46 1.83 -6.20
N LEU A 91 -3.40 1.12 -5.81
CA LEU A 91 -2.60 1.42 -4.62
C LEU A 91 -1.42 2.37 -4.91
N CYS A 92 -1.47 3.19 -5.97
CA CYS A 92 -0.37 4.11 -6.31
C CYS A 92 -0.04 5.12 -5.20
N ASN A 93 -1.02 5.52 -4.37
CA ASN A 93 -0.78 6.40 -3.23
C ASN A 93 0.00 5.71 -2.10
N VAL A 94 -0.19 4.40 -1.88
CA VAL A 94 0.62 3.62 -0.93
C VAL A 94 2.10 3.70 -1.29
N LYS A 95 2.42 3.62 -2.59
CA LYS A 95 3.80 3.75 -3.08
C LYS A 95 4.41 5.12 -2.80
N LYS A 96 3.60 6.20 -2.72
CA LYS A 96 4.03 7.56 -2.34
C LYS A 96 4.17 7.73 -0.82
N THR A 97 3.19 7.26 -0.04
CA THR A 97 3.24 7.30 1.43
C THR A 97 4.45 6.55 1.97
N ALA A 98 4.79 5.42 1.33
CA ALA A 98 6.00 4.64 1.60
C ALA A 98 7.33 5.32 1.18
N THR A 99 7.31 6.60 0.78
CA THR A 99 8.50 7.45 0.58
C THR A 99 8.46 8.74 1.40
N ILE A 100 7.46 8.92 2.27
CA ILE A 100 7.40 10.04 3.22
C ILE A 100 8.31 9.72 4.41
N ASP A 101 9.15 10.69 4.78
CA ASP A 101 9.85 10.70 6.06
C ASP A 101 8.96 11.41 7.09
N LEU A 102 8.46 10.65 8.06
CA LEU A 102 7.53 11.17 9.07
C LEU A 102 8.25 11.99 10.14
N ASP A 103 9.49 11.66 10.50
CA ASP A 103 10.25 12.39 11.51
C ASP A 103 10.63 13.79 10.99
N VAL A 104 10.95 13.90 9.69
CA VAL A 104 11.15 15.18 9.00
C VAL A 104 9.84 15.99 8.92
N LEU A 105 8.69 15.34 8.73
CA LEU A 105 7.40 16.03 8.71
C LEU A 105 7.02 16.58 10.10
N ALA A 106 7.00 15.72 11.12
CA ALA A 106 6.62 16.08 12.49
C ALA A 106 7.55 17.13 13.11
N SER A 107 8.86 17.02 12.83
CA SER A 107 9.83 18.05 13.24
C SER A 107 9.64 19.37 12.49
N SER A 108 9.23 19.35 11.22
CA SER A 108 8.90 20.58 10.47
C SER A 108 7.67 21.28 11.03
N VAL A 109 6.60 20.54 11.35
CA VAL A 109 5.38 21.09 11.99
C VAL A 109 5.71 21.66 13.37
N SER A 110 6.46 20.90 14.18
CA SER A 110 6.91 21.32 15.51
C SER A 110 7.78 22.59 15.47
N ASN A 111 8.74 22.65 14.53
CA ASN A 111 9.58 23.83 14.34
C ASN A 111 8.77 25.06 13.91
N LEU A 112 7.83 24.90 12.97
CA LEU A 112 6.96 25.99 12.53
C LEU A 112 6.11 26.54 13.69
N SER A 113 5.56 25.67 14.53
CA SER A 113 4.84 26.05 15.76
C SER A 113 5.73 26.79 16.76
N ASN A 114 6.96 26.30 16.98
CA ASN A 114 7.93 26.91 17.90
C ASN A 114 8.42 28.30 17.44
N GLU A 115 8.74 28.47 16.16
CA GLU A 115 9.12 29.79 15.63
C GLU A 115 7.95 30.76 15.60
N MET A 116 6.72 30.28 15.37
CA MET A 116 5.51 31.11 15.46
C MET A 116 5.32 31.68 16.88
N ALA A 117 5.47 30.85 17.92
CA ALA A 117 5.37 31.29 19.31
C ALA A 117 6.44 32.33 19.69
N LYS A 118 7.68 32.17 19.20
CA LYS A 118 8.76 33.17 19.36
C LYS A 118 8.43 34.50 18.67
N LEU A 119 7.91 34.44 17.44
CA LEU A 119 7.53 35.63 16.67
C LEU A 119 6.33 36.36 17.30
N GLN A 120 5.36 35.61 17.83
CA GLN A 120 4.23 36.13 18.59
C GLN A 120 4.70 36.85 19.87
N HIS A 121 5.69 36.31 20.59
CA HIS A 121 6.32 37.00 21.73
C HIS A 121 6.96 38.33 21.32
N LEU A 122 7.80 38.32 20.28
CA LEU A 122 8.55 39.49 19.79
C LEU A 122 7.60 40.64 19.38
N VAL A 123 6.56 40.32 18.61
CA VAL A 123 5.60 41.31 18.10
C VAL A 123 4.68 41.83 19.21
N CYS A 124 4.24 40.98 20.14
CA CYS A 124 3.27 41.38 21.17
C CYS A 124 3.87 42.00 22.43
N LYS A 125 5.14 41.69 22.79
CA LYS A 125 5.81 42.29 23.95
C LYS A 125 6.85 43.32 23.57
N ASP A 126 7.78 42.95 22.70
CA ASP A 126 9.05 43.67 22.56
C ASP A 126 8.92 44.86 21.58
N LEU A 127 8.06 44.73 20.55
CA LEU A 127 7.78 45.79 19.58
C LEU A 127 6.55 46.64 19.89
N CYS A 128 5.62 46.16 20.73
CA CYS A 128 4.32 46.81 20.95
C CYS A 128 4.38 48.11 21.80
N VAL A 129 5.59 48.65 22.03
CA VAL A 129 5.88 49.83 22.87
C VAL A 129 6.32 51.05 22.03
N ASP A 130 6.73 50.87 20.78
CA ASP A 130 7.15 51.97 19.88
C ASP A 130 5.99 52.46 19.00
N GLU A 131 5.54 53.71 19.19
CA GLU A 131 4.51 54.35 18.37
C GLU A 131 4.82 54.32 16.86
N LYS A 132 6.10 54.40 16.47
CA LYS A 132 6.49 54.43 15.05
C LYS A 132 6.33 53.07 14.37
N SER A 133 6.28 51.98 15.14
CA SER A 133 6.15 50.60 14.64
C SER A 133 4.71 50.16 14.35
N GLY A 134 3.70 50.96 14.73
CA GLY A 134 2.30 50.52 14.83
C GLY A 134 1.73 49.82 13.58
N ASN A 135 2.05 50.30 12.37
CA ASN A 135 1.61 49.67 11.12
C ASN A 135 2.24 48.27 10.92
N PHE A 136 3.52 48.10 11.27
CA PHE A 136 4.19 46.81 11.21
C PHE A 136 3.61 45.84 12.25
N VAL A 137 3.43 46.30 13.50
CA VAL A 137 2.82 45.48 14.57
C VAL A 137 1.40 45.04 14.21
N HIS A 138 0.60 45.92 13.59
CA HIS A 138 -0.73 45.57 13.11
C HIS A 138 -0.70 44.52 11.98
N SER A 139 0.13 44.73 10.95
CA SER A 139 0.30 43.76 9.85
C SER A 139 0.79 42.40 10.35
N MET A 140 1.78 42.40 11.26
CA MET A 140 2.29 41.17 11.86
C MET A 140 1.26 40.48 12.74
N ARG A 141 0.43 41.20 13.51
CA ARG A 141 -0.64 40.57 14.31
C ARG A 141 -1.66 39.84 13.43
N SER A 142 -2.01 40.41 12.28
CA SER A 142 -2.89 39.77 11.29
C SER A 142 -2.24 38.54 10.63
N PHE A 143 -0.94 38.60 10.31
CA PHE A 143 -0.18 37.44 9.82
C PHE A 143 -0.10 36.32 10.88
N LEU A 144 0.23 36.67 12.12
CA LEU A 144 0.34 35.73 13.24
C LEU A 144 -0.96 34.97 13.45
N GLY A 145 -2.10 35.68 13.55
CA GLY A 145 -3.40 35.04 13.77
C GLY A 145 -3.86 34.14 12.60
N TYR A 146 -3.46 34.45 11.37
CA TYR A 146 -3.66 33.55 10.22
C TYR A 146 -2.75 32.32 10.32
N ALA A 147 -1.46 32.51 10.59
CA ALA A 147 -0.49 31.42 10.62
C ALA A 147 -0.72 30.46 11.80
N GLU A 148 -1.00 30.98 13.00
CA GLU A 148 -1.38 30.23 14.21
C GLU A 148 -2.57 29.31 13.94
N LYS A 149 -3.60 29.83 13.24
CA LYS A 149 -4.74 29.02 12.80
C LYS A 149 -4.31 27.88 11.86
N ASN A 150 -3.55 28.17 10.81
CA ASN A 150 -3.16 27.16 9.81
C ASN A 150 -2.23 26.09 10.41
N ILE A 151 -1.34 26.47 11.33
CA ILE A 151 -0.46 25.53 12.06
C ILE A 151 -1.29 24.60 12.95
N LYS A 152 -2.28 25.14 13.65
CA LYS A 152 -3.19 24.33 14.47
C LYS A 152 -4.01 23.35 13.63
N GLU A 153 -4.59 23.82 12.51
CA GLU A 153 -5.32 22.94 11.58
C GLU A 153 -4.40 21.83 11.02
N LEU A 154 -3.12 22.14 10.75
CA LEU A 154 -2.12 21.16 10.31
C LEU A 154 -1.76 20.13 11.40
N GLN A 155 -1.70 20.53 12.67
CA GLN A 155 -1.46 19.62 13.80
C GLN A 155 -2.66 18.68 14.05
N GLU A 156 -3.88 19.22 13.99
CA GLU A 156 -5.12 18.42 14.10
C GLU A 156 -5.31 17.45 12.90
N ASP A 157 -4.71 17.77 11.74
CA ASP A 157 -4.61 16.88 10.58
C ASP A 157 -3.53 15.80 10.75
N GLU A 158 -2.36 16.14 11.28
CA GLU A 158 -1.26 15.21 11.57
C GLU A 158 -1.69 14.12 12.57
N ASP A 159 -2.22 14.51 13.74
CA ASP A 159 -2.71 13.58 14.76
C ASP A 159 -3.78 12.63 14.21
N ARG A 160 -4.71 13.15 13.40
CA ARG A 160 -5.80 12.37 12.80
C ARG A 160 -5.30 11.36 11.76
N VAL A 161 -4.33 11.75 10.93
CA VAL A 161 -3.69 10.84 9.98
C VAL A 161 -2.91 9.74 10.73
N LEU A 162 -2.18 10.09 11.78
CA LEU A 162 -1.42 9.12 12.59
C LEU A 162 -2.32 8.14 13.36
N LEU A 163 -3.51 8.59 13.80
CA LEU A 163 -4.53 7.70 14.35
C LEU A 163 -5.00 6.66 13.32
N HIS A 164 -5.35 7.08 12.09
CA HIS A 164 -5.77 6.14 11.05
C HIS A 164 -4.64 5.19 10.61
N VAL A 165 -3.38 5.66 10.58
CA VAL A 165 -2.21 4.80 10.33
C VAL A 165 -2.07 3.73 11.42
N ARG A 166 -2.29 4.09 12.69
CA ARG A 166 -2.33 3.14 13.82
C ARG A 166 -3.47 2.13 13.65
N GLU A 167 -4.70 2.56 13.41
CA GLU A 167 -5.87 1.68 13.25
C GLU A 167 -5.67 0.63 12.14
N ILE A 168 -5.14 1.06 10.98
CA ILE A 168 -4.86 0.16 9.86
C ILE A 168 -3.71 -0.81 10.21
N THR A 169 -2.69 -0.34 10.93
CA THR A 169 -1.58 -1.20 11.37
C THR A 169 -2.06 -2.23 12.40
N GLU A 170 -2.86 -1.84 13.39
CA GLU A 170 -3.43 -2.75 14.39
C GLU A 170 -4.34 -3.82 13.76
N TYR A 171 -5.11 -3.46 12.73
CA TYR A 171 -5.92 -4.41 11.96
C TYR A 171 -5.10 -5.51 11.27
N PHE A 172 -3.92 -5.18 10.71
CA PHE A 172 -3.08 -6.12 9.97
C PHE A 172 -1.97 -6.79 10.78
N HIS A 173 -1.51 -6.18 11.87
CA HIS A 173 -0.36 -6.63 12.67
C HIS A 173 -0.71 -7.01 14.12
N GLY A 174 -1.92 -6.73 14.60
CA GLY A 174 -2.32 -6.86 16.01
C GLY A 174 -1.82 -5.68 16.85
N ASP A 175 -1.84 -5.82 18.18
CA ASP A 175 -1.29 -4.81 19.10
C ASP A 175 0.18 -4.47 18.74
N VAL A 176 0.39 -3.23 18.30
CA VAL A 176 1.69 -2.67 17.91
C VAL A 176 2.20 -1.61 18.89
N SER A 177 1.59 -1.48 20.07
CA SER A 177 1.88 -0.44 21.07
C SER A 177 3.32 -0.39 21.61
N LYS A 178 4.19 -1.36 21.24
CA LYS A 178 5.56 -1.51 21.75
C LYS A 178 6.63 -1.91 20.72
N GLU A 179 6.27 -2.22 19.48
CA GLU A 179 7.21 -2.86 18.52
C GLU A 179 7.50 -2.05 17.24
N GLU A 180 6.58 -1.19 16.80
CA GLU A 180 6.68 -0.57 15.46
C GLU A 180 7.39 0.79 15.51
N ALA A 181 8.70 0.79 15.22
CA ALA A 181 9.55 1.99 15.26
C ALA A 181 9.31 3.00 14.11
N ASN A 182 8.46 2.68 13.14
CA ASN A 182 8.08 3.58 12.05
C ASN A 182 6.59 3.37 11.72
N PRO A 183 5.68 4.32 12.04
CA PRO A 183 4.26 4.20 11.77
C PRO A 183 3.92 3.92 10.29
N LEU A 184 4.73 4.39 9.34
CA LEU A 184 4.51 4.19 7.91
C LEU A 184 5.02 2.82 7.39
N ARG A 185 5.56 1.95 8.26
CA ARG A 185 6.08 0.62 7.91
C ARG A 185 5.10 -0.22 7.11
N ILE A 186 3.80 -0.14 7.41
CA ILE A 186 2.76 -0.87 6.69
C ILE A 186 2.70 -0.50 5.19
N PHE A 187 2.86 0.78 4.85
CA PHE A 187 2.90 1.22 3.45
C PHE A 187 4.17 0.72 2.75
N VAL A 188 5.30 0.67 3.45
CA VAL A 188 6.57 0.11 2.93
C VAL A 188 6.42 -1.38 2.56
N ILE A 189 5.81 -2.17 3.45
CA ILE A 189 5.55 -3.61 3.19
C ILE A 189 4.66 -3.79 1.95
N VAL A 190 3.58 -3.01 1.82
CA VAL A 190 2.66 -3.11 0.68
C VAL A 190 3.30 -2.58 -0.61
N ARG A 191 4.07 -1.48 -0.57
CA ARG A 191 4.88 -0.97 -1.70
C ARG A 191 5.81 -2.07 -2.24
N ASP A 192 6.54 -2.74 -1.36
CA ASP A 192 7.54 -3.73 -1.74
C ASP A 192 6.89 -5.02 -2.26
N PHE A 193 5.77 -5.46 -1.65
CA PHE A 193 4.95 -6.54 -2.19
C PHE A 193 4.40 -6.22 -3.59
N LEU A 194 3.85 -5.02 -3.82
CA LEU A 194 3.41 -4.59 -5.16
C LEU A 194 4.59 -4.58 -6.13
N GLY A 195 5.78 -4.17 -5.70
CA GLY A 195 7.01 -4.24 -6.49
C GLY A 195 7.48 -5.66 -6.82
N MET A 196 7.04 -6.70 -6.08
CA MET A 196 7.24 -8.10 -6.46
C MET A 196 6.13 -8.60 -7.39
N LEU A 197 4.87 -8.24 -7.11
CA LEU A 197 3.71 -8.53 -7.98
C LEU A 197 3.93 -7.98 -9.40
N ASP A 198 4.41 -6.74 -9.50
CA ASP A 198 4.79 -6.06 -10.75
C ASP A 198 5.86 -6.82 -11.55
N ARG A 199 6.69 -7.66 -10.91
CA ARG A 199 7.70 -8.51 -11.56
C ARG A 199 7.08 -9.84 -12.02
N VAL A 200 6.41 -10.55 -11.11
CA VAL A 200 5.70 -11.82 -11.41
C VAL A 200 4.69 -11.65 -12.54
N CYS A 201 3.93 -10.55 -12.57
CA CYS A 201 2.99 -10.27 -13.66
C CYS A 201 3.68 -10.03 -15.01
N LYS A 202 4.90 -9.47 -15.04
CA LYS A 202 5.69 -9.32 -16.28
C LYS A 202 6.26 -10.66 -16.75
N GLU A 203 6.73 -11.48 -15.81
CA GLU A 203 7.20 -12.84 -16.10
C GLU A 203 6.06 -13.70 -16.68
N LEU A 204 4.88 -13.69 -16.06
CA LEU A 204 3.67 -14.35 -16.58
C LEU A 204 3.16 -13.80 -17.92
N ARG A 205 3.40 -12.53 -18.26
CA ARG A 205 3.16 -12.00 -19.62
C ARG A 205 4.16 -12.54 -20.66
N SER A 206 5.37 -12.93 -20.25
CA SER A 206 6.42 -13.46 -21.15
C SER A 206 6.35 -14.97 -21.37
N PHE A 207 5.79 -15.73 -20.41
CA PHE A 207 5.55 -17.16 -20.55
C PHE A 207 4.40 -17.47 -21.51
N LYS A 208 4.70 -17.53 -22.82
CA LYS A 208 3.86 -18.29 -23.77
C LYS A 208 3.93 -19.79 -23.42
N VAL A 209 2.77 -20.42 -23.33
CA VAL A 209 2.60 -21.80 -22.83
C VAL A 209 3.32 -22.82 -23.73
N PRO A 210 4.26 -23.61 -23.20
CA PRO A 210 4.62 -24.91 -23.73
C PRO A 210 3.63 -25.95 -23.18
N SER A 211 2.96 -26.71 -24.04
CA SER A 211 1.95 -27.68 -23.62
C SER A 211 2.57 -28.93 -22.98
N SER A 212 2.47 -29.04 -21.65
CA SER A 212 2.80 -30.26 -20.89
C SER A 212 1.99 -30.33 -19.58
N PRO A 213 1.72 -31.54 -19.03
CA PRO A 213 0.64 -31.74 -18.05
C PRO A 213 1.02 -31.45 -16.59
N ASN A 214 -0.02 -31.21 -15.78
CA ASN A 214 0.01 -30.90 -14.34
C ASN A 214 1.09 -31.62 -13.50
N PRO A 215 2.07 -30.88 -12.93
CA PRO A 215 2.78 -31.31 -11.73
C PRO A 215 1.91 -31.02 -10.49
N LEU A 216 1.18 -32.03 -10.01
CA LEU A 216 0.54 -31.95 -8.69
C LEU A 216 1.62 -31.85 -7.60
N SER A 217 1.43 -30.92 -6.66
CA SER A 217 2.38 -30.51 -5.59
C SER A 217 3.76 -30.00 -6.05
N PRO A 218 3.93 -28.67 -6.22
CA PRO A 218 5.23 -28.03 -6.48
C PRO A 218 6.07 -27.74 -5.22
N PHE A 219 5.46 -27.88 -4.03
CA PHE A 219 6.03 -27.53 -2.73
C PHE A 219 5.84 -28.70 -1.76
N GLY A 220 6.95 -29.27 -1.29
CA GLY A 220 7.03 -30.23 -0.18
C GLY A 220 7.74 -29.62 1.02
#